data_AF-A0A1Y3BSE1-F1
#
_entry.id   AF-A0A1Y3BSE1-F1
#
_cell.length_a   1.000
_cell.length_b   1.000
_cell.length_c   1.000
_cell.angle_alpha   90.00
_cell.angle_beta   90.00
_cell.angle_gamma   90.00
#
_symmetry.space_group_name_H-M   'P 1'
#
loop_
_entity.id
_entity.type
_entity.pdbx_description
1 polymer ?
#
loop_
_entity_poly.entity_id
_entity_poly.type
_entity_poly.pdbx_seq_one_letter_code
_entity_poly.pdbx_strand_id
1 'polypeptide(L)'
;MNLTSETSPIFYLNNLTPGTTYRLELFAQNERGQSDIEHLTVTTLFMKNTKLISSSLQEYQYESWYSMMIISILFTILLVVIVVYIVCRLRQRQISRKNRRKEEQIKQK
;
A
#
# COMPACT_ATOMS: atom_id res chain seq x y z
N MET A 1 29.86 -31.16 1.21
CA MET A 1 30.14 -31.31 -0.24
C MET A 1 31.29 -30.38 -0.57
N ASN A 2 32.33 -30.86 -1.25
CA ASN A 2 33.46 -30.01 -1.66
C ASN A 2 33.25 -29.59 -3.13
N LEU A 3 33.44 -28.31 -3.44
CA LEU A 3 33.31 -27.74 -4.78
C LEU A 3 34.65 -27.11 -5.15
N THR A 4 35.20 -27.50 -6.30
CA THR A 4 36.49 -27.03 -6.81
C THR A 4 36.33 -26.48 -8.22
N SER A 5 37.04 -25.41 -8.53
CA SER A 5 37.03 -24.78 -9.86
C SER A 5 38.41 -24.22 -10.16
N GLU A 6 38.94 -24.52 -11.35
CA GLU A 6 40.27 -24.09 -11.79
C GLU A 6 40.22 -22.80 -12.62
N THR A 7 39.05 -22.45 -13.16
CA THR A 7 38.89 -21.38 -14.16
C THR A 7 38.02 -20.22 -13.71
N SER A 8 37.15 -20.42 -12.72
CA SER A 8 36.23 -19.38 -12.23
C SER A 8 36.05 -19.46 -10.72
N PRO A 9 36.14 -18.35 -9.97
CA PRO A 9 35.99 -18.33 -8.51
C PRO A 9 34.50 -18.32 -8.06
N ILE A 10 33.56 -18.71 -8.94
CA ILE A 10 32.12 -18.64 -8.67
C ILE A 10 31.58 -20.04 -8.40
N PHE A 11 30.99 -20.22 -7.21
CA PHE A 11 30.36 -21.47 -6.78
C PHE A 11 28.87 -21.25 -6.50
N TYR A 12 28.02 -22.05 -7.14
CA TYR A 12 26.57 -22.01 -6.93
C TYR A 12 26.14 -23.08 -5.92
N LEU A 13 25.62 -22.67 -4.77
CA LEU A 13 24.99 -23.56 -3.80
C LEU A 13 23.47 -23.46 -3.91
N ASN A 14 22.86 -24.51 -4.47
CA ASN A 14 21.42 -24.59 -4.69
C ASN A 14 20.77 -25.61 -3.76
N ASN A 15 19.44 -25.56 -3.63
CA ASN A 15 18.63 -26.51 -2.86
C ASN A 15 19.01 -26.60 -1.37
N LEU A 16 19.50 -25.50 -0.79
CA LEU A 16 19.78 -25.43 0.64
C LEU A 16 18.48 -25.43 1.45
N THR A 17 18.49 -26.11 2.61
CA THR A 17 17.37 -26.08 3.56
C THR A 17 17.11 -24.63 3.99
N PRO A 18 15.87 -24.13 3.87
CA PRO A 18 15.50 -22.77 4.29
C PRO A 18 15.60 -22.57 5.81
N GLY A 19 15.84 -21.34 6.26
CA GLY A 19 15.97 -21.00 7.68
C GLY A 19 17.16 -21.67 8.38
N THR A 20 18.15 -22.13 7.62
CA THR A 20 19.28 -22.91 8.12
C THR A 20 20.57 -22.12 7.96
N THR A 21 21.39 -22.10 9.00
CA THR A 21 22.71 -21.48 8.97
C THR A 21 23.75 -22.49 8.48
N TYR A 22 24.50 -22.09 7.46
CA TYR A 22 25.61 -22.85 6.90
C TYR A 22 26.92 -22.14 7.19
N ARG A 23 27.94 -22.93 7.55
CA ARG A 23 29.33 -22.49 7.62
C ARG A 23 30.04 -22.99 6.36
N LEU A 24 30.53 -22.06 5.57
CA LEU A 24 31.30 -22.31 4.36
C LEU A 24 32.77 -22.11 4.67
N GLU A 25 33.61 -22.99 4.13
CA GLU A 25 35.06 -22.95 4.27
C GLU A 25 35.65 -22.82 2.87
N LEU A 26 36.42 -21.76 2.63
CA LEU A 26 37.00 -21.47 1.33
C LEU A 26 38.52 -21.43 1.44
N PHE A 27 39.20 -22.10 0.52
CA PHE A 27 40.65 -22.07 0.39
C PHE A 27 41.04 -22.21 -1.08
N ALA A 28 42.21 -21.69 -1.43
CA ALA A 28 42.85 -21.93 -2.72
C ALA A 28 43.88 -23.05 -2.58
N GLN A 29 44.00 -23.91 -3.58
CA GLN A 29 44.99 -24.99 -3.61
C GLN A 29 45.68 -25.02 -4.98
N ASN A 30 47.00 -25.14 -4.97
CA ASN A 30 47.83 -25.36 -6.15
C ASN A 30 48.90 -26.43 -5.86
N GLU A 31 49.78 -26.69 -6.83
CA GLU A 31 50.86 -27.68 -6.68
C GLU A 31 51.86 -27.35 -5.55
N ARG A 32 51.96 -26.07 -5.17
CA ARG A 32 52.86 -25.59 -4.11
C ARG A 32 52.24 -25.73 -2.72
N GLY A 33 50.91 -25.81 -2.61
CA GLY A 33 50.22 -25.98 -1.35
C GLY A 33 48.81 -25.38 -1.31
N GLN A 34 48.31 -25.24 -0.08
CA GLN A 34 46.98 -24.72 0.23
C GLN A 34 47.11 -23.35 0.91
N SER A 35 46.20 -22.42 0.60
CA SER A 35 46.08 -21.15 1.32
C SER A 35 45.42 -21.33 2.69
N ASP A 36 45.42 -20.25 3.47
CA ASP A 36 44.59 -20.17 4.67
C ASP A 36 43.10 -20.36 4.34
N ILE A 37 42.36 -20.88 5.32
CA ILE A 37 40.92 -21.15 5.20
C ILE A 37 40.15 -19.92 5.67
N GLU A 38 39.29 -19.42 4.78
CA GLU A 38 38.33 -18.37 5.08
C GLU A 38 36.98 -18.98 5.48
N HIS A 39 36.38 -18.43 6.53
CA HIS A 39 35.10 -18.91 7.06
C HIS A 39 33.99 -17.90 6.77
N LEU A 40 32.97 -18.34 6.04
CA LEU A 40 31.79 -17.55 5.75
C LEU A 40 30.55 -18.19 6.39
N THR A 41 29.83 -17.43 7.21
CA THR A 41 28.55 -17.88 7.78
C THR A 41 27.42 -17.25 7.02
N VAL A 42 26.58 -18.08 6.39
CA VAL A 42 25.39 -17.63 5.66
C VAL A 42 24.15 -18.29 6.23
N THR A 43 23.07 -17.53 6.38
CA THR A 43 21.78 -18.08 6.82
C THR A 43 20.80 -17.98 5.67
N THR A 44 20.23 -19.11 5.28
CA THR A 44 19.19 -19.12 4.25
C THR A 44 17.92 -18.47 4.80
N LEU A 45 17.18 -17.79 3.93
CA LEU A 45 15.89 -17.23 4.31
C LEU A 45 14.97 -18.36 4.79
N PHE A 46 14.14 -18.09 5.80
CA PHE A 46 13.06 -19.00 6.15
C PHE A 46 12.16 -19.19 4.94
N MET A 47 11.81 -20.44 4.64
CA MET A 47 10.72 -20.71 3.71
C MET A 47 9.47 -20.24 4.41
N LYS A 48 9.04 -19.02 4.10
CA LYS A 48 7.67 -18.64 4.36
C LYS A 48 6.86 -19.67 3.60
N ASN A 49 6.23 -20.61 4.31
CA ASN A 49 5.19 -21.45 3.77
C ASN A 49 4.09 -20.50 3.31
N THR A 50 4.25 -19.94 2.11
CA THR A 50 3.23 -19.15 1.45
C THR A 50 2.30 -20.15 0.78
N LYS A 51 1.81 -21.11 1.57
CA LYS A 51 0.55 -21.76 1.29
C LYS A 51 -0.49 -20.73 1.72
N LEU A 52 -0.88 -19.87 0.77
CA LEU A 52 -2.09 -19.05 0.86
C LEU A 52 -2.18 -18.12 2.09
N ILE A 53 -1.21 -17.21 2.26
CA ILE A 53 -1.44 -15.98 3.04
C ILE A 53 -1.28 -14.78 2.09
N SER A 54 -2.04 -14.81 1.01
CA SER A 54 -2.42 -13.63 0.22
C SER A 54 -3.78 -13.10 0.71
N SER A 55 -4.02 -13.19 2.02
CA SER A 55 -5.30 -12.83 2.66
C SER A 55 -5.14 -11.95 3.90
N SER A 56 -3.91 -11.65 4.36
CA SER A 56 -3.72 -10.85 5.58
C SER A 56 -2.79 -9.64 5.45
N LEU A 57 -2.23 -9.39 4.26
CA LEU A 57 -1.85 -8.05 3.84
C LEU A 57 -2.56 -7.84 2.52
N GLN A 58 -3.85 -7.49 2.62
CA GLN A 58 -4.57 -6.86 1.54
C GLN A 58 -3.81 -5.55 1.26
N GLU A 59 -2.79 -5.67 0.42
CA GLU A 59 -2.28 -4.57 -0.36
C GLU A 59 -3.52 -3.93 -0.96
N TYR A 60 -3.77 -2.67 -0.57
CA TYR A 60 -4.84 -1.84 -1.08
C TYR A 60 -4.58 -1.61 -2.58
N GLN A 61 -4.75 -2.64 -3.40
CA GLN A 61 -5.00 -2.49 -4.82
C GLN A 61 -6.43 -2.01 -4.95
N TYR A 62 -6.61 -0.73 -4.63
CA TYR A 62 -7.74 0.01 -5.15
C TYR A 62 -7.65 -0.08 -6.67
N GLU A 63 -8.54 -0.87 -7.26
CA GLU A 63 -8.90 -0.71 -8.65
C GLU A 63 -9.35 0.75 -8.83
N SER A 64 -8.48 1.57 -9.43
CA SER A 64 -8.54 3.05 -9.45
C SER A 64 -9.90 3.63 -9.88
N TRP A 65 -10.69 2.84 -10.60
CA TRP A 65 -11.99 3.27 -11.11
C TRP A 65 -13.08 3.38 -10.03
N TYR A 66 -13.05 2.55 -8.98
CA TYR A 66 -14.06 2.65 -7.90
C TYR A 66 -13.87 3.92 -7.06
N SER A 67 -12.63 4.32 -6.80
CA SER A 67 -12.32 5.55 -6.05
C SER A 67 -12.85 6.80 -6.78
N MET A 68 -12.64 6.85 -8.10
CA MET A 68 -13.17 7.93 -8.95
C MET A 68 -14.70 7.99 -8.95
N MET A 69 -15.36 6.82 -8.94
CA MET A 69 -16.82 6.75 -8.89
C MET A 69 -17.36 7.28 -7.56
N ILE A 70 -16.73 6.93 -6.42
CA ILE A 70 -17.14 7.40 -5.09
C ILE A 70 -16.95 8.91 -4.95
N ILE A 71 -15.82 9.45 -5.40
CA ILE A 71 -15.56 10.90 -5.37
C ILE A 71 -16.59 11.66 -6.21
N SER A 72 -16.92 11.15 -7.40
CA SER A 72 -17.95 11.74 -8.27
C SER A 72 -19.34 11.74 -7.61
N ILE A 73 -19.72 10.63 -6.96
CA ILE A 73 -21.00 10.53 -6.24
C ILE A 73 -21.05 11.52 -5.07
N LEU A 74 -19.99 11.63 -4.28
CA LEU A 74 -19.92 12.59 -3.16
C LEU A 74 -20.02 14.04 -3.65
N PHE A 75 -19.38 14.37 -4.78
CA PHE A 75 -19.44 15.71 -5.36
C PHE A 75 -20.85 16.07 -5.85
N THR A 76 -21.55 15.14 -6.50
CA THR A 76 -22.94 15.38 -6.96
C THR A 76 -23.90 15.58 -5.79
N ILE A 77 -23.78 14.79 -4.72
CA ILE A 77 -24.58 14.96 -3.49
C ILE A 77 -24.31 16.34 -2.86
N LEU A 78 -23.05 16.76 -2.78
CA LEU A 78 -22.67 18.07 -2.25
C LEU A 78 -23.30 19.21 -3.07
N LEU A 79 -23.27 19.13 -4.41
CA LEU A 79 -23.93 20.13 -5.26
C LEU A 79 -25.44 20.20 -5.03
N VAL A 80 -26.12 19.05 -4.90
CA VAL A 80 -27.56 19.02 -4.61
C VAL A 80 -27.87 19.68 -3.27
N VAL A 81 -27.09 19.37 -2.22
CA VAL A 81 -27.25 20.01 -0.90
C VAL A 81 -27.06 21.52 -0.98
N ILE A 82 -26.05 21.99 -1.71
CA ILE A 82 -25.81 23.43 -1.91
C ILE A 82 -26.99 24.09 -2.62
N VAL A 83 -27.50 23.49 -3.69
CA VAL A 83 -28.66 24.03 -4.43
C VAL A 83 -29.90 24.09 -3.54
N VAL A 84 -30.21 23.01 -2.82
CA VAL A 84 -31.33 22.97 -1.86
C VAL A 84 -31.15 24.03 -0.78
N TYR A 85 -29.97 24.15 -0.21
CA TYR A 85 -29.65 25.17 0.79
C TYR A 85 -29.87 26.58 0.25
N ILE A 86 -29.38 26.88 -0.96
CA ILE A 86 -29.59 28.18 -1.63
C ILE A 86 -31.08 28.44 -1.83
N VAL A 87 -31.83 27.47 -2.36
CA VAL A 87 -33.28 27.62 -2.59
C VAL A 87 -34.04 27.82 -1.28
N CYS A 88 -33.73 27.03 -0.26
CA CYS A 88 -34.31 27.18 1.09
C CYS A 88 -34.01 28.57 1.66
N ARG A 89 -32.76 29.04 1.56
CA ARG A 89 -32.37 30.37 2.03
C ARG A 89 -33.06 31.49 1.25
N LEU A 90 -33.18 31.35 -0.06
CA LEU A 90 -33.88 32.32 -0.91
C LEU A 90 -35.38 32.35 -0.58
N ARG A 91 -36.01 31.19 -0.42
CA ARG A 91 -37.43 31.09 0.00
C ARG A 91 -37.64 31.69 1.39
N GLN A 92 -36.77 31.39 2.35
CA GLN A 92 -36.84 31.99 3.69
C GLN A 92 -36.71 33.51 3.64
N ARG A 93 -35.80 34.06 2.82
CA ARG A 93 -35.69 35.51 2.62
C ARG A 93 -36.96 36.12 2.01
N GLN A 94 -37.59 35.44 1.04
CA GLN A 94 -38.84 35.91 0.43
C GLN A 94 -40.00 35.89 1.42
N ILE A 95 -40.14 34.82 2.22
CA ILE A 95 -41.18 34.72 3.26
C ILE A 95 -40.99 35.81 4.32
N SER A 96 -39.75 36.05 4.76
CA SER A 96 -39.43 37.12 5.72
C SER A 96 -39.83 38.49 5.19
N ARG A 97 -39.61 38.77 3.90
CA ARG A 97 -40.05 40.01 3.26
C ARG A 97 -41.58 40.12 3.18
N LYS A 98 -42.28 39.02 2.90
CA LYS A 98 -43.75 38.98 2.85
C LYS A 98 -44.36 39.26 4.23
N ASN A 99 -43.80 38.70 5.29
CA ASN A 99 -44.27 38.92 6.66
C ASN A 99 -44.05 40.37 7.10
N ARG A 100 -42.88 40.97 6.80
CA ARG A 100 -42.64 42.39 7.10
C ARG A 100 -43.67 43.33 6.46
N ARG A 101 -44.02 43.09 5.18
CA ARG A 101 -45.06 43.88 4.49
C ARG A 101 -46.45 43.74 5.13
N LYS A 102 -46.79 42.54 5.65
CA LYS A 102 -48.06 42.34 6.37
C LYS A 102 -48.10 43.09 7.69
N GLU A 103 -47.00 43.11 8.44
CA GLU A 103 -46.89 43.86 9.70
C GLU A 103 -46.97 45.38 9.47
N GLU A 104 -46.34 45.89 8.41
CA GLU A 104 -46.43 47.31 8.02
C GLU A 104 -47.88 47.71 7.67
N GLN A 105 -48.65 46.85 6.99
CA GLN A 105 -50.06 47.10 6.68
C GLN A 105 -50.98 47.07 7.91
N ILE A 106 -50.67 46.24 8.91
CA ILE A 106 -51.46 46.17 10.16
C ILE A 106 -51.26 47.41 11.01
N LYS A 107 -50.05 47.99 11.05
CA LYS A 107 -49.76 49.20 11.85
C LYS A 107 -50.39 50.48 11.30
N GLN A 108 -50.81 50.50 10.04
CA GLN A 108 -51.39 51.67 9.38
C GLN A 108 -52.92 51.72 9.44
N LYS A 109 -53.57 50.74 10.07
CA LYS A 109 -55.02 50.63 10.23
C LYS A 109 -55.38 50.75 11.70
#